data_AF-A0A6A1Q2F2-F1
#
_entry.id   AF-A0A6A1Q2F2-F1
#
_cell.length_a   1.000
_cell.length_b   1.000
_cell.length_c   1.000
_cell.angle_alpha   90.00
_cell.angle_beta   90.00
_cell.angle_gamma   90.00
#
_symmetry.space_group_name_H-M   'P 1'
#
loop_
_entity.id
_entity.type
_entity.pdbx_description
1 polymer ?
#
loop_
_entity_poly.entity_id
_entity_poly.type
_entity_poly.pdbx_seq_one_letter_code
_entity_poly.pdbx_strand_id
1 'polypeptide(L)' 'DETRQRVKFTDDRVCKSHLLDCCPHDILAGTRMDLGECTKIHDLALRADYEIASKERDLFFEL' A
#
# COMPACT_ATOMS: atom_id res chain seq x y z
N ASP A 1 -14.04 23.71 3.14
CA ASP A 1 -13.04 22.94 2.39
C ASP A 1 -12.47 21.89 3.34
N GLU A 2 -13.24 20.84 3.64
CA GLU A 2 -13.07 20.10 4.91
C GLU A 2 -12.72 18.62 4.81
N THR A 3 -12.39 18.07 3.64
CA THR A 3 -12.16 16.61 3.57
C THR A 3 -11.11 16.17 2.56
N ARG A 4 -9.97 16.86 2.50
CA ARG A 4 -8.72 16.14 2.18
C ARG A 4 -8.30 15.33 3.40
N GLN A 5 -9.14 14.36 3.81
CA GLN A 5 -8.72 13.33 4.73
C GLN A 5 -7.58 12.61 4.03
N ARG A 6 -6.34 12.93 4.44
CA ARG A 6 -5.14 12.22 4.02
C ARG A 6 -5.36 10.77 4.46
N VAL A 7 -5.86 9.94 3.54
CA VAL A 7 -6.00 8.50 3.75
C VAL A 7 -4.62 8.04 4.16
N LYS A 8 -4.49 7.40 5.32
CA LYS A 8 -3.19 6.90 5.78
C LYS A 8 -3.03 5.48 5.28
N PHE A 9 -1.79 5.04 5.09
CA PHE A 9 -1.48 3.64 4.77
C PHE A 9 -2.00 2.65 5.84
N THR A 10 -2.35 3.14 7.04
CA THR A 10 -2.94 2.35 8.13
C THR A 10 -4.46 2.12 8.00
N ASP A 11 -5.14 2.84 7.10
CA ASP A 11 -6.60 2.75 6.91
C ASP A 11 -6.98 1.39 6.33
N ASP A 12 -8.10 0.81 6.78
CA ASP A 12 -8.54 -0.52 6.30
C ASP A 12 -8.92 -0.53 4.81
N ARG A 13 -9.30 0.62 4.27
CA ARG A 13 -9.62 0.76 2.84
C ARG A 13 -8.37 0.65 1.96
N VAL A 14 -7.17 0.84 2.52
CA VAL A 14 -5.92 0.74 1.79
C VAL A 14 -5.48 -0.72 1.70
N CYS A 15 -5.01 -1.11 0.53
CA CYS A 15 -4.52 -2.46 0.32
C CYS A 15 -3.14 -2.61 0.97
N LYS A 16 -3.09 -3.23 2.15
CA LYS A 16 -1.82 -3.50 2.83
C LYS A 16 -0.89 -4.38 2.01
N SER A 17 -1.44 -5.29 1.21
CA SER A 17 -0.67 -6.11 0.27
C SER A 17 -0.02 -5.27 -0.84
N HIS A 18 -0.67 -4.20 -1.30
CA HIS A 18 -0.08 -3.26 -2.26
C HIS A 18 1.07 -2.44 -1.65
N LEU A 19 0.95 -2.06 -0.37
CA LEU A 19 2.05 -1.40 0.35
C LEU A 19 3.33 -2.26 0.40
N LEU A 20 3.17 -3.59 0.34
CA LEU A 20 4.25 -4.58 0.30
C LEU A 20 4.58 -5.07 -1.12
N ASP A 21 4.03 -4.44 -2.17
CA ASP A 21 4.22 -4.85 -3.58
C ASP A 21 3.79 -6.30 -3.87
N CYS A 22 2.97 -6.89 -2.99
CA CYS A 22 2.59 -8.30 -3.01
C CYS A 22 1.08 -8.48 -3.20
N CYS A 23 0.41 -7.50 -3.83
CA CYS A 23 -1.02 -7.63 -4.10
C CYS A 23 -1.26 -8.60 -5.25
N PRO A 24 -2.03 -9.69 -5.06
CA PRO A 24 -2.27 -10.67 -6.12
C PRO A 24 -3.02 -10.06 -7.30
N HIS A 25 -3.88 -9.06 -7.09
CA HIS A 25 -4.56 -8.36 -8.18
C HIS A 25 -3.59 -7.60 -9.09
N ASP A 26 -2.51 -7.06 -8.52
CA ASP A 26 -1.50 -6.30 -9.27
C ASP A 26 -0.51 -7.25 -9.96
N ILE A 27 -0.09 -8.32 -9.28
CA ILE A 27 0.82 -9.34 -9.82
C ILE A 27 0.16 -10.13 -10.95
N LEU A 28 -1.12 -10.47 -10.80
CA LEU A 28 -1.88 -11.22 -11.79
C LEU A 28 -2.54 -10.30 -12.82
N ALA A 29 -2.36 -8.98 -12.70
CA ALA A 29 -2.89 -7.99 -13.63
C ALA A 29 -2.42 -8.32 -15.06
N GLY A 30 -3.36 -8.56 -15.96
CA GLY A 30 -3.05 -8.89 -17.37
C GLY A 30 -2.59 -10.33 -17.62
N THR A 31 -2.69 -11.21 -16.62
CA THR A 31 -2.50 -12.65 -16.81
C THR A 31 -3.83 -13.35 -17.13
N ARG A 32 -3.79 -14.61 -17.59
CA ARG A 32 -5.01 -15.42 -17.79
C ARG A 32 -5.78 -15.72 -16.49
N MET A 33 -5.20 -15.40 -15.33
CA MET A 33 -5.81 -15.56 -14.00
C MET A 33 -6.10 -14.20 -13.34
N ASP A 34 -6.28 -13.15 -14.13
CA ASP A 34 -6.65 -11.82 -13.64
C ASP A 34 -7.91 -11.91 -12.75
N LEU A 35 -7.77 -11.52 -11.48
CA LEU A 35 -8.89 -11.48 -10.52
C LEU A 35 -9.74 -10.21 -10.66
N GLY A 36 -9.37 -9.29 -11.55
CA GLY A 36 -9.97 -7.98 -11.73
C GLY A 36 -9.33 -6.88 -10.87
N GLU A 37 -9.96 -5.72 -10.90
CA GLU A 37 -9.56 -4.54 -10.14
C GLU A 37 -9.65 -4.76 -8.62
N CYS A 38 -8.64 -4.31 -7.88
CA CYS A 38 -8.66 -4.46 -6.43
C CYS A 38 -9.71 -3.54 -5.80
N THR A 39 -10.51 -4.07 -4.89
CA THR A 39 -11.53 -3.31 -4.13
C THR A 39 -10.93 -2.37 -3.09
N LYS A 40 -9.63 -2.51 -2.82
CA LYS A 40 -8.86 -1.73 -1.85
C LYS A 40 -8.04 -0.65 -2.57
N ILE A 41 -7.75 0.44 -1.87
CA ILE A 41 -7.00 1.58 -2.40
C ILE A 41 -5.54 1.18 -2.64
N HIS A 42 -5.09 1.28 -3.89
CA HIS A 42 -3.70 1.09 -4.33
C HIS A 42 -3.06 2.44 -4.62
N ASP A 43 -2.69 3.17 -3.56
CA ASP A 43 -2.09 4.49 -3.70
C ASP A 43 -0.57 4.41 -3.55
N LEU A 44 0.14 4.80 -4.61
CA LEU A 44 1.60 4.78 -4.66
C LEU A 44 2.25 5.77 -3.68
N ALA A 45 1.56 6.87 -3.35
CA ALA A 45 2.06 7.81 -2.35
C ALA A 45 2.05 7.17 -0.96
N LEU A 46 0.98 6.43 -0.63
CA LEU A 46 0.90 5.69 0.64
C LEU A 46 1.94 4.59 0.76
N ARG A 47 2.30 3.95 -0.36
CA ARG A 47 3.40 2.99 -0.40
C ARG A 47 4.74 3.65 -0.09
N ALA A 48 5.02 4.80 -0.71
CA ALA A 48 6.23 5.55 -0.44
C ALA A 48 6.30 5.99 1.03
N ASP A 49 5.20 6.52 1.58
CA ASP A 49 5.10 6.87 3.00
C ASP A 49 5.32 5.65 3.92
N TYR A 50 4.75 4.49 3.57
CA TYR A 50 4.92 3.25 4.32
C TYR A 50 6.37 2.74 4.27
N GLU A 51 7.02 2.78 3.11
CA GLU A 51 8.40 2.34 2.97
C GLU A 51 9.36 3.23 3.78
N ILE A 52 9.14 4.55 3.76
CA ILE A 52 9.91 5.51 4.58
C ILE A 52 9.68 5.23 6.06
N ALA A 53 8.42 5.15 6.50
CA ALA A 53 8.09 4.87 7.90
C ALA A 53 8.59 3.50 8.37
N SER A 54 8.57 2.48 7.49
CA SER A 54 9.10 1.15 7.76
C SER A 54 10.62 1.19 7.89
N LYS A 55 11.31 1.94 7.02
CA LYS A 55 12.77 2.17 7.11
C LYS A 55 13.13 2.91 8.40
N GLU A 56 12.40 3.96 8.77
CA GLU A 56 12.61 4.68 10.03
C GLU A 56 12.41 3.78 11.26
N ARG A 57 11.46 2.84 11.20
CA ARG A 57 11.20 1.88 12.28
C ARG A 57 12.27 0.78 12.36
N ASP A 58 12.86 0.39 11.23
CA ASP A 58 13.92 -0.62 11.15
C ASP A 58 15.31 -0.05 11.51
N LEU A 59 15.53 1.25 11.25
CA LEU A 59 16.73 2.00 11.64
C LEU A 59 16.92 2.15 13.16
N PHE A 60 15.94 1.72 13.98
CA PHE A 60 16.08 1.68 15.44
C PHE A 60 16.77 0.40 15.95
N PHE A 61 17.31 -0.43 15.05
CA PHE A 61 18.10 -1.62 15.39
C PHE A 61 19.60 -1.46 15.10
N GLU A 62 20.14 -0.24 15.14
CA GLU A 62 21.59 -0.04 15.30
C GLU A 62 21.89 0.27 16.78
N LEU A 63 22.42 -0.77 17.45
CA LEU A 63 22.99 -0.77 18.79
C LEU A 63 24.51 -0.77 18.67
#